data_AF-A0A943CGM8-F1
#
_entry.id   AF-A0A943CGM8-F1
#
_cell.length_a   1.000
_cell.length_b   1.000
_cell.length_c   1.000
_cell.angle_alpha   90.00
_cell.angle_beta   90.00
_cell.angle_gamma   90.00
#
_symmetry.space_group_name_H-M   'P 1'
#
loop_
_entity.id
_entity.type
_entity.pdbx_description
1 polymer ?
#
loop_
_entity_poly.entity_id
_entity_poly.type
_entity_poly.pdbx_seq_one_letter_code
_entity_poly.pdbx_strand_id
1 'polypeptide(L)' 'MNHYTKSIWVLTLGMAALVIAFLSPLFGILFGIAAIILGKKTMSEAKSKMAYAGFWIGIAAVAVGIALWIISVIYLL' A
#
# COMPACT_ATOMS: atom_id res chain seq x y z
N MET A 1 -12.29 15.52 -9.46
CA MET A 1 -12.25 14.06 -9.69
C MET A 1 -13.28 13.38 -8.81
N ASN A 2 -14.14 12.53 -9.36
CA ASN A 2 -15.25 11.89 -8.62
C ASN A 2 -14.73 11.01 -7.46
N HIS A 3 -15.49 10.89 -6.36
CA HIS A 3 -15.13 10.08 -5.18
C HIS A 3 -14.86 8.61 -5.53
N TYR A 4 -15.59 8.09 -6.52
CA TYR A 4 -15.41 6.74 -7.05
C TYR A 4 -14.05 6.57 -7.72
N THR A 5 -13.66 7.51 -8.59
CA THR A 5 -12.36 7.53 -9.27
C THR A 5 -11.21 7.61 -8.27
N LYS A 6 -11.30 8.47 -7.25
CA LYS A 6 -10.28 8.55 -6.17
C LYS A 6 -10.11 7.21 -5.44
N SER A 7 -11.20 6.50 -5.17
CA SER A 7 -11.16 5.22 -4.47
C SER A 7 -10.50 4.11 -5.29
N ILE A 8 -10.73 4.09 -6.61
CA ILE A 8 -10.05 3.16 -7.52
C ILE A 8 -8.55 3.43 -7.54
N TRP A 9 -8.14 4.70 -7.60
CA TRP A 9 -6.72 5.05 -7.55
C TRP A 9 -6.01 4.56 -6.28
N VAL A 10 -6.67 4.66 -5.12
CA VAL A 10 -6.14 4.14 -3.84
C VAL A 10 -6.00 2.62 -3.89
N LEU A 11 -6.99 1.92 -4.45
CA LEU A 11 -6.94 0.47 -4.60
C LEU A 11 -5.81 0.03 -5.53
N THR A 12 -5.68 0.67 -6.69
CA THR A 12 -4.61 0.40 -7.64
C THR A 12 -3.25 0.70 -7.03
N LEU A 13 -3.11 1.79 -6.27
CA LEU A 13 -1.87 2.15 -5.58
C LEU A 13 -1.50 1.11 -4.51
N GLY A 14 -2.48 0.62 -3.74
CA GLY A 14 -2.28 -0.45 -2.77
C GLY A 14 -1.81 -1.74 -3.43
N MET A 15 -2.49 -2.19 -4.50
CA MET A 15 -2.10 -3.38 -5.25
C MET A 15 -0.70 -3.25 -5.85
N ALA A 16 -0.38 -2.09 -6.44
CA ALA A 16 0.95 -1.82 -6.98
C ALA A 16 2.02 -1.85 -5.87
N ALA A 17 1.75 -1.25 -4.71
CA ALA A 17 2.66 -1.28 -3.56
C ALA A 17 2.96 -2.71 -3.11
N LEU A 18 1.94 -3.59 -3.09
CA LEU A 18 2.11 -4.99 -2.74
C LEU A 18 3.00 -5.73 -3.74
N VAL A 19 2.78 -5.55 -5.04
CA VAL A 19 3.63 -6.16 -6.08
C VAL A 19 5.06 -5.65 -5.97
N ILE A 20 5.25 -4.35 -5.82
CA ILE A 20 6.57 -3.73 -5.70
C ILE A 20 7.29 -4.22 -4.43
N ALA A 21 6.59 -4.50 -3.34
CA ALA A 21 7.19 -5.04 -2.11
C ALA A 21 7.91 -6.37 -2.32
N PHE A 22 7.46 -7.20 -3.26
CA PHE A 22 8.14 -8.45 -3.62
C PHE A 22 9.36 -8.24 -4.51
N LEU A 23 9.39 -7.20 -5.35
CA LEU A 23 10.55 -6.90 -6.20
C LEU A 23 11.63 -6.12 -5.46
N SER A 24 11.21 -5.12 -4.67
CA SER A 24 12.10 -4.30 -3.86
C SER A 24 11.41 -3.91 -2.56
N PRO A 25 11.76 -4.58 -1.44
CA PRO A 25 11.12 -4.39 -0.15
C PRO A 25 11.02 -2.92 0.30
N LEU A 26 12.08 -2.14 0.09
CA LEU A 26 12.13 -0.72 0.45
C LEU A 26 11.15 0.16 -0.34
N PHE A 27 11.01 -0.08 -1.65
CA PHE A 27 10.06 0.65 -2.48
C PHE A 27 8.63 0.22 -2.14
N GLY A 28 8.39 -1.05 -1.86
CA GLY A 28 7.08 -1.53 -1.40
C GLY A 28 6.60 -0.85 -0.12
N ILE A 29 7.50 -0.63 0.84
CA ILE A 29 7.22 0.15 2.06
C ILE A 29 6.84 1.59 1.71
N LEU A 30 7.63 2.27 0.86
CA LEU A 30 7.40 3.66 0.48
C LEU A 30 6.03 3.86 -0.19
N PHE A 31 5.71 3.01 -1.18
CA PHE A 31 4.43 3.05 -1.88
C PHE A 31 3.26 2.60 -0.98
N GLY A 32 3.49 1.64 -0.08
CA GLY A 32 2.51 1.19 0.90
C GLY A 32 2.11 2.32 1.87
N ILE A 33 3.08 3.11 2.36
CA ILE A 33 2.81 4.29 3.18
C ILE A 33 1.99 5.34 2.40
N ALA A 34 2.31 5.57 1.13
CA ALA A 34 1.53 6.47 0.30
C ALA A 34 0.08 6.00 0.14
N ALA A 35 -0.15 4.70 -0.07
CA ALA A 35 -1.50 4.11 -0.13
C ALA A 35 -2.27 4.23 1.18
N ILE A 36 -1.59 4.11 2.32
CA ILE A 36 -2.19 4.30 3.65
C ILE A 36 -2.63 5.76 3.84
N ILE A 37 -1.78 6.73 3.52
CA ILE A 37 -2.09 8.16 3.68
C ILE A 37 -3.25 8.56 2.75
N LEU A 38 -3.17 8.15 1.48
CA LEU A 38 -4.20 8.45 0.48
C LEU A 38 -5.51 7.73 0.82
N GLY A 39 -5.43 6.50 1.31
CA GLY A 39 -6.55 5.68 1.76
C GLY A 39 -7.28 6.27 2.97
N LYS A 40 -6.54 6.77 3.98
CA LYS A 40 -7.17 7.48 5.12
C LYS A 40 -7.92 8.72 4.65
N LYS A 41 -7.31 9.52 3.77
CA LYS A 41 -7.93 10.74 3.26
C LYS A 41 -9.19 10.44 2.45
N THR A 42 -9.13 9.44 1.57
CA THR A 42 -10.28 9.02 0.75
C THR A 42 -11.37 8.29 1.53
N MET A 43 -11.06 7.58 2.60
CA MET A 43 -12.08 7.02 3.49
C MET A 43 -12.86 8.10 4.24
N SER A 44 -12.18 9.15 4.71
CA SER A 44 -12.83 10.30 5.34
C SER A 44 -13.76 11.04 4.37
N GLU A 45 -13.34 11.20 3.11
CA GLU A 45 -14.10 11.92 2.09
C GLU A 45 -15.21 11.09 1.41
N ALA A 46 -14.99 9.78 1.17
CA ALA A 46 -15.85 8.97 0.29
C ALA A 46 -16.53 7.78 0.97
N LYS A 47 -16.09 7.36 2.18
CA LYS A 47 -16.56 6.14 2.89
C LYS A 47 -16.73 4.90 1.98
N SER A 48 -15.91 4.75 0.94
CA SER A 48 -16.08 3.66 -0.03
C SER A 48 -15.36 2.38 0.40
N LYS A 49 -15.96 1.22 0.13
CA LYS A 49 -15.35 -0.10 0.39
C LYS A 49 -14.02 -0.28 -0.37
N MET A 50 -13.84 0.37 -1.52
CA MET A 50 -12.63 0.29 -2.33
C MET A 50 -11.46 1.07 -1.71
N ALA A 51 -11.73 2.24 -1.14
CA ALA A 51 -10.71 3.01 -0.41
C ALA A 51 -10.25 2.25 0.84
N TYR A 52 -11.18 1.57 1.52
CA TYR A 52 -10.87 0.66 2.63
C TYR A 52 -9.96 -0.49 2.17
N ALA A 53 -10.33 -1.19 1.11
CA ALA A 53 -9.51 -2.26 0.56
C ALA A 53 -8.10 -1.79 0.18
N GLY A 54 -7.97 -0.68 -0.55
CA GLY A 54 -6.66 -0.13 -0.95
C GLY A 54 -5.78 0.27 0.24
N PHE A 55 -6.37 0.79 1.31
CA PHE A 55 -5.66 1.07 2.56
C PHE A 55 -5.14 -0.20 3.25
N TRP A 56 -5.97 -1.23 3.38
CA TRP A 56 -5.55 -2.50 3.99
C TRP A 56 -4.49 -3.21 3.16
N ILE A 57 -4.61 -3.16 1.84
CA ILE A 57 -3.56 -3.66 0.94
C ILE A 57 -2.27 -2.85 1.12
N GLY A 58 -2.36 -1.53 1.30
CA GLY A 58 -1.22 -0.68 1.64
C GLY A 58 -0.52 -1.10 2.94
N ILE A 59 -1.28 -1.40 4.00
CA ILE A 59 -0.73 -1.94 5.27
C ILE A 59 -0.05 -3.29 5.03
N ALA A 60 -0.71 -4.20 4.31
CA ALA A 60 -0.14 -5.51 4.00
C ALA A 60 1.18 -5.38 3.20
N ALA A 61 1.24 -4.46 2.24
CA ALA A 61 2.44 -4.18 1.47
C ALA A 61 3.59 -3.69 2.35
N VAL A 62 3.32 -2.80 3.31
CA VAL A 62 4.33 -2.34 4.29
C VAL A 62 4.81 -3.50 5.15
N ALA A 63 3.91 -4.33 5.69
CA ALA A 63 4.27 -5.46 6.53
C ALA A 63 5.14 -6.48 5.78
N VAL A 64 4.73 -6.85 4.56
CA VAL A 64 5.49 -7.76 3.69
C VAL A 64 6.85 -7.16 3.32
N GLY A 65 6.90 -5.87 2.97
CA GLY A 65 8.15 -5.19 2.67
C GLY A 65 9.12 -5.18 3.85
N ILE A 66 8.65 -4.92 5.06
CA ILE A 66 9.51 -4.97 6.27
C ILE A 66 10.00 -6.40 6.51
N ALA A 67 9.13 -7.40 6.42
CA ALA A 67 9.50 -8.79 6.63
C ALA A 67 10.57 -9.27 5.62
N LEU A 68 10.36 -8.99 4.32
CA LEU A 68 11.30 -9.34 3.27
C LEU A 68 12.63 -8.58 3.40
N TRP A 69 12.59 -7.32 3.84
CA TRP A 69 13.80 -6.55 4.09
C TRP A 69 14.63 -7.15 5.24
N ILE A 70 14.00 -7.49 6.37
CA ILE A 70 14.68 -8.12 7.51
C ILE A 70 15.30 -9.46 7.09
N ILE A 71 14.54 -10.30 6.38
CA ILE A 71 15.04 -11.58 5.84
C ILE A 71 16.27 -11.33 4.96
N SER A 72 16.17 -10.40 4.00
CA SER A 72 17.27 -10.06 3.11
C SER A 72 18.52 -9.63 3.88
N VAL A 73 18.38 -8.78 4.90
CA VAL A 73 19.49 -8.35 5.75
C VAL A 73 20.12 -9.52 6.51
N ILE A 74 19.33 -10.42 7.08
CA ILE A 74 19.84 -11.58 7.84
C ILE A 74 20.60 -12.56 6.93
N TYR A 75 20.12 -12.79 5.70
CA TYR A 75 20.76 -13.74 4.77
C TYR A 75 21.95 -13.16 4.00
N LEU A 76 22.11 -11.83 3.97
CA LEU A 76 23.23 -11.14 3.31
C LEU A 76 24.39 -10.81 4.26
N LEU A 77 24.21 -10.98 5.58
CA LEU A 77 25.21 -10.82 6.64
C LEU A 77 25.89 -12.16 6.96
#